data_AF-A0A3D4E7Y3-F1
#
_entry.id   AF-A0A3D4E7Y3-F1
#
_cell.length_a   1.000
_cell.length_b   1.000
_cell.length_c   1.000
_cell.angle_alpha   90.00
_cell.angle_beta   90.00
_cell.angle_gamma   90.00
#
_symmetry.space_group_name_H-M   'P 1'
#
loop_
_entity.id
_entity.type
_entity.pdbx_description
1 polymer ?
#
loop_
_entity_poly.entity_id
_entity_poly.type
_entity_poly.pdbx_seq_one_letter_code
_entity_poly.pdbx_strand_id
1 'polypeptide(L)' 'EIMLQQTTVSAVKPYFEKFLKLWPAVHDLANATQDEVMHAWAGLGYYSRARNL' A
#
# COMPACT_ATOMS: atom_id res chain seq x y z
N GLU A 1 7.27 -2.81 6.39
CA GLU A 1 7.85 -3.80 5.46
C GLU A 1 6.83 -4.66 4.68
N ILE A 2 5.50 -4.55 4.92
CA ILE A 2 4.49 -5.45 4.33
C ILE A 2 4.56 -5.56 2.79
N MET A 3 4.74 -4.43 2.09
CA MET A 3 4.84 -4.44 0.61
C MET A 3 6.01 -5.28 0.08
N LEU A 4 7.11 -5.40 0.84
CA LEU A 4 8.32 -6.13 0.43
C LEU A 4 8.23 -7.64 0.68
N GLN A 5 7.21 -8.11 1.40
CA GLN A 5 7.02 -9.55 1.62
C GLN A 5 6.68 -10.23 0.29
N GLN A 6 7.55 -11.11 -0.22
CA GLN A 6 7.32 -11.82 -1.50
C GLN A 6 7.16 -10.87 -2.70
N THR A 7 7.77 -9.68 -2.66
CA THR A 7 7.78 -8.71 -3.77
C THR A 7 9.14 -8.03 -3.85
N THR A 8 9.67 -7.80 -5.05
CA THR A 8 11.01 -7.18 -5.21
C THR A 8 10.96 -5.68 -4.93
N VAL A 9 12.11 -5.11 -4.51
CA VAL A 9 12.24 -3.66 -4.25
C VAL A 9 11.88 -2.84 -5.48
N SER A 10 12.31 -3.26 -6.67
CA SER A 10 12.02 -2.58 -7.93
C SER A 10 10.52 -2.51 -8.25
N ALA A 11 9.78 -3.57 -7.92
CA ALA A 11 8.32 -3.61 -8.10
C ALA A 11 7.59 -2.77 -7.03
N VAL A 12 8.07 -2.74 -5.79
CA VAL A 12 7.43 -2.02 -4.68
C VAL A 12 7.65 -0.51 -4.75
N LYS A 13 8.81 -0.06 -5.22
CA LYS A 13 9.22 1.36 -5.19
C LYS A 13 8.15 2.35 -5.67
N PRO A 14 7.52 2.20 -6.85
CA PRO A 14 6.50 3.16 -7.31
C PRO A 14 5.21 3.14 -6.45
N TYR A 15 4.85 1.99 -5.86
CA TYR A 15 3.69 1.88 -4.98
C TYR A 15 3.96 2.52 -3.63
N PHE A 16 5.15 2.31 -3.08
CA PHE A 16 5.54 2.95 -1.83
C PHE A 16 5.57 4.47 -1.96
N GLU A 17 6.12 5.00 -3.05
CA GLU A 17 6.10 6.45 -3.34
C GLU A 17 4.66 6.99 -3.50
N LYS A 18 3.76 6.24 -4.14
CA LYS A 18 2.34 6.60 -4.24
C LYS A 18 1.66 6.61 -2.86
N PHE A 19 1.89 5.58 -2.04
CA PHE A 19 1.33 5.49 -0.68
C PHE A 19 1.76 6.66 0.18
N LEU A 20 3.05 7.02 0.18
CA LEU A 20 3.55 8.17 0.95
C LEU A 20 3.01 9.53 0.47
N LYS A 21 2.63 9.64 -0.80
CA LYS A 21 1.99 10.85 -1.34
C LYS A 21 0.51 10.94 -0.95
N LEU A 22 -0.20 9.82 -0.95
CA LEU A 22 -1.62 9.76 -0.58
C LEU A 22 -1.82 9.86 0.93
N TRP A 23 -0.96 9.19 1.70
CA TRP A 23 -1.03 9.11 3.15
C TRP A 23 0.34 9.38 3.77
N PRO A 24 0.73 10.67 3.90
CA PRO A 24 2.03 11.06 4.45
C PRO A 24 2.22 10.63 5.91
N ALA A 25 1.14 10.57 6.69
CA ALA A 25 1.16 10.09 8.06
C ALA A 25 0.24 8.87 8.25
N VAL A 26 0.51 8.09 9.30
CA VAL A 26 -0.27 6.88 9.62
C VAL A 26 -1.75 7.18 9.90
N HIS A 27 -2.06 8.37 10.43
CA HIS A 27 -3.45 8.78 10.64
C HIS A 27 -4.21 9.02 9.33
N ASP A 28 -3.52 9.42 8.26
CA ASP A 28 -4.13 9.65 6.95
C ASP A 28 -4.55 8.32 6.36
N LEU A 29 -3.69 7.30 6.50
CA LEU A 29 -3.97 5.93 6.09
C LEU A 29 -5.10 5.32 6.93
N ALA A 30 -5.11 5.55 8.25
CA ALA A 30 -6.15 5.03 9.14
C ALA A 30 -7.54 5.64 8.87
N ASN A 31 -7.58 6.88 8.35
CA ASN A 31 -8.82 7.54 7.94
C ASN A 31 -9.25 7.19 6.51
N ALA A 32 -8.39 6.51 5.74
CA ALA A 32 -8.70 6.10 4.39
C ALA A 32 -9.77 5.00 4.37
N THR A 33 -10.61 5.02 3.36
CA THR A 33 -11.54 3.92 3.12
C THR A 33 -10.80 2.68 2.64
N GLN A 34 -11.37 1.50 2.91
CA GLN A 34 -10.80 0.24 2.46
C GLN A 34 -10.65 0.22 0.92
N ASP A 35 -11.60 0.79 0.19
CA ASP A 35 -11.57 0.86 -1.27
C ASP A 35 -10.41 1.72 -1.79
N GLU A 36 -10.10 2.85 -1.14
CA GLU A 36 -8.94 3.67 -1.50
C GLU A 36 -7.63 2.91 -1.30
N VAL A 37 -7.49 2.19 -0.19
CA VAL A 37 -6.32 1.35 0.09
C VAL A 37 -6.20 0.23 -0.94
N MET A 38 -7.30 -0.46 -1.25
CA MET A 38 -7.31 -1.52 -2.28
C MET A 38 -6.95 -0.97 -3.66
N HIS A 39 -7.44 0.22 -4.02
CA HIS A 39 -7.16 0.86 -5.30
C HIS A 39 -5.69 1.31 -5.40
N ALA A 40 -5.10 1.81 -4.31
CA ALA A 40 -3.69 2.14 -4.27
C ALA A 40 -2.79 0.89 -4.34
N TRP A 41 -3.25 -0.25 -3.82
CA TRP A 41 -2.55 -1.53 -3.82
C TRP A 41 -2.72 -2.35 -5.12
N ALA A 42 -3.68 -1.96 -5.98
CA ALA A 42 -4.02 -2.70 -7.19
C ALA A 42 -2.80 -2.89 -8.10
N GLY A 43 -2.46 -4.15 -8.39
CA GLY A 43 -1.29 -4.53 -9.19
C GLY A 43 -0.08 -5.03 -8.39
N LEU A 44 -0.03 -4.79 -7.07
CA LEU A 44 1.04 -5.34 -6.19
C LEU A 44 0.79 -6.80 -5.76
N GLY A 45 -0.42 -7.32 -6.01
CA GLY A 45 -0.84 -8.68 -5.67
C GLY A 45 -1.01 -8.92 -4.17
N TYR A 46 -1.52 -10.11 -3.81
CA TYR A 46 -1.75 -10.55 -2.42
C TYR A 46 -2.53 -9.51 -1.58
N TYR A 47 -3.77 -9.21 -1.98
CA TYR A 47 -4.67 -8.23 -1.35
C TYR A 47 -5.01 -8.52 0.13
N SER A 48 -4.70 -9.71 0.65
CA SER A 48 -4.75 -9.98 2.10
C SER A 48 -3.76 -9.11 2.88
N ARG A 49 -2.59 -8.80 2.31
CA ARG A 49 -1.60 -7.90 2.92
C ARG A 49 -2.13 -6.48 3.08
N ALA A 50 -2.85 -5.98 2.08
CA ALA A 50 -3.47 -4.65 2.10
C ALA A 50 -4.60 -4.56 3.14
N ARG A 51 -5.33 -5.64 3.37
CA ARG A 51 -6.43 -5.70 4.34
C ARG A 51 -5.97 -5.78 5.80
N ASN A 52 -4.76 -6.28 6.03
CA ASN A 52 -4.17 -6.45 7.36
C ASN A 52 -3.13 -5.37 7.70
N LEU A 53 -3.05 -4.30 6.90
CA LEU A 53 -2.10 -3.19 7.03
C LEU A 53 -2.56 -2.18 8.09
#